data_AF-A0A2T0UAC7-F1
#
_entry.id   AF-A0A2T0UAC7-F1
#
_cell.length_a   1.000
_cell.length_b   1.000
_cell.length_c   1.000
_cell.angle_alpha   90.00
_cell.angle_beta   90.00
_cell.angle_gamma   90.00
#
_symmetry.space_group_name_H-M   'P 1'
#
loop_
_entity.id
_entity.type
_entity.pdbx_description
1 polymer ?
#
loop_
_entity_poly.entity_id
_entity_poly.type
_entity_poly.pdbx_seq_one_letter_code
_entity_poly.pdbx_strand_id
1 'polypeptide(L)' 'MEPLWTIEETAAFLKLPVETLRTWRKNKTGPRAARMGKHLRYSPQHVVRWFKECGGEVA' A
#
# COMPACT_ATOMS: atom_id res chain seq x y z
N MET A 1 -15.48 -11.36 -0.16
CA MET A 1 -15.08 -10.23 -1.02
C MET A 1 -14.42 -9.21 -0.10
N GLU A 2 -13.10 -9.22 0.02
CA GLU A 2 -12.40 -8.31 0.93
C GLU A 2 -12.45 -6.88 0.35
N PRO A 3 -12.77 -5.86 1.18
CA PRO A 3 -12.80 -4.48 0.73
C PRO A 3 -11.40 -4.04 0.29
N LEU A 4 -11.31 -3.45 -0.90
CA LEU A 4 -10.09 -2.84 -1.40
C LEU A 4 -9.81 -1.55 -0.62
N TRP A 5 -8.64 -1.46 0.00
CA TRP A 5 -8.21 -0.27 0.73
C TRP A 5 -7.90 0.89 -0.20
N THR A 6 -8.25 2.07 0.25
CA THR A 6 -7.75 3.33 -0.31
C THR A 6 -6.28 3.54 0.08
N ILE A 7 -5.66 4.55 -0.54
CA ILE A 7 -4.30 4.96 -0.15
C ILE A 7 -4.25 5.43 1.32
N GLU A 8 -5.35 6.00 1.81
CA GLU A 8 -5.48 6.48 3.19
C GLU A 8 -5.60 5.32 4.18
N GLU A 9 -6.42 4.31 3.88
CA GLU A 9 -6.52 3.10 4.70
C GLU A 9 -5.20 2.32 4.72
N THR A 10 -4.51 2.24 3.58
CA THR A 10 -3.18 1.60 3.50
C THR A 10 -2.13 2.36 4.32
N ALA A 11 -2.18 3.69 4.26
CA ALA A 11 -1.32 4.57 5.05
C ALA A 11 -1.58 4.41 6.55
N ALA A 12 -2.85 4.39 6.96
CA ALA A 12 -3.26 4.16 8.34
C ALA A 12 -2.82 2.78 8.84
N PHE A 13 -2.95 1.74 8.02
CA PHE A 13 -2.53 0.39 8.37
C PHE A 13 -1.01 0.26 8.57
N LEU A 14 -0.23 0.88 7.67
CA LEU A 14 1.23 0.89 7.77
C LEU A 14 1.75 1.92 8.79
N LYS A 15 0.86 2.75 9.38
CA LYS A 15 1.22 3.93 10.19
C LYS A 15 2.21 4.86 9.49
N LEU A 16 2.04 5.05 8.18
CA LEU A 16 2.86 5.92 7.35
C LEU A 16 2.01 7.07 6.78
N PRO A 17 2.60 8.23 6.48
CA PRO A 17 1.88 9.28 5.79
C PRO A 17 1.56 8.88 4.34
N VAL A 18 0.40 9.32 3.84
CA VAL A 18 -0.05 9.07 2.45
C VAL A 18 0.98 9.57 1.42
N GLU A 19 1.73 10.62 1.75
CA GLU A 19 2.82 11.15 0.91
C GLU A 19 3.94 10.14 0.70
N THR A 20 4.25 9.29 1.69
CA THR A 20 5.22 8.21 1.54
C THR A 20 4.74 7.21 0.50
N LEU A 21 3.45 6.83 0.54
CA LEU A 21 2.87 5.94 -0.47
C LEU A 21 2.86 6.56 -1.88
N ARG A 22 2.66 7.87 -2.00
CA ARG A 22 2.77 8.60 -3.27
C ARG A 22 4.21 8.61 -3.78
N THR A 23 5.18 8.81 -2.89
CA THR A 23 6.62 8.79 -3.20
C THR A 23 7.07 7.41 -3.66
N TRP A 24 6.65 6.37 -2.94
CA TRP A 24 6.80 4.96 -3.30
C TRP A 24 6.27 4.66 -4.70
N ARG A 25 5.07 5.18 -5.02
CA ARG A 25 4.50 5.06 -6.36
C ARG A 25 5.39 5.70 -7.43
N LYS A 26 5.95 6.88 -7.16
CA LYS A 26 6.87 7.59 -8.08
C LYS A 26 8.17 6.81 -8.27
N ASN A 27 8.71 6.24 -7.18
CA ASN A 27 9.94 5.47 -7.17
C ASN A 27 9.75 4.00 -7.61
N LYS A 28 8.52 3.61 -8.00
CA LYS A 28 8.13 2.24 -8.34
C LYS A 28 8.49 1.21 -7.26
N THR A 29 8.59 1.65 -6.01
CA THR A 29 8.94 0.85 -4.83
C THR A 29 7.70 0.81 -3.95
N GLY A 30 7.19 -0.36 -3.56
CA GLY A 30 5.99 -0.42 -2.71
C GLY A 30 4.97 -1.49 -3.12
N PRO A 31 3.86 -1.59 -2.37
CA PRO A 31 2.84 -2.61 -2.60
C PRO A 31 2.09 -2.38 -3.92
N ARG A 32 1.68 -3.49 -4.56
CA ARG A 32 0.93 -3.46 -5.81
C ARG A 32 -0.43 -2.77 -5.61
N ALA A 33 -0.56 -1.56 -6.16
CA ALA A 33 -1.82 -0.85 -6.25
C ALA A 33 -2.55 -1.20 -7.55
N ALA A 34 -3.83 -1.55 -7.45
CA ALA A 34 -4.74 -1.65 -8.57
C ALA A 34 -5.23 -0.23 -8.94
N ARG A 35 -5.07 0.14 -10.22
CA ARG A 35 -5.56 1.42 -10.74
C ARG A 35 -7.03 1.24 -11.16
N MET A 36 -7.94 1.83 -10.42
CA MET A 36 -9.37 1.92 -10.74
C MET A 36 -9.67 3.36 -11.18
N GLY A 37 -9.35 3.66 -12.45
CA GLY A 37 -9.46 5.01 -13.02
C GLY A 37 -8.53 6.03 -12.35
N LYS A 38 -9.12 7.02 -11.66
CA LYS A 38 -8.46 8.04 -10.84
C LYS A 38 -8.03 7.50 -9.46
N HIS A 39 -8.68 6.45 -8.98
CA HIS A 39 -8.49 5.95 -7.62
C HIS A 39 -7.49 4.80 -7.60
N LEU A 40 -6.56 4.86 -6.66
CA LEU A 40 -5.66 3.75 -6.34
C LEU A 40 -6.32 2.92 -5.25
N ARG A 41 -6.41 1.62 -5.50
CA ARG A 41 -6.96 0.64 -4.58
C ARG A 41 -5.89 -0.39 -4.26
N TYR A 42 -5.74 -0.72 -2.99
CA TYR A 42 -4.78 -1.67 -2.48
C TYR A 42 -5.55 -2.89 -1.96
N SER A 43 -5.05 -4.08 -2.27
CA SER A 43 -5.57 -5.29 -1.62
C SER A 43 -4.81 -5.47 -0.30
N PRO A 44 -5.49 -5.58 0.85
CA PRO A 44 -4.85 -5.80 2.14
C PRO A 44 -3.90 -7.00 2.12
N GLN A 45 -4.32 -8.12 1.50
CA GLN A 45 -3.48 -9.30 1.36
C GLN A 45 -2.20 -9.02 0.57
N HIS A 46 -2.27 -8.22 -0.49
CA HIS A 46 -1.09 -7.84 -1.27
C HIS A 46 -0.17 -6.89 -0.51
N VAL A 47 -0.73 -5.96 0.27
CA VAL A 47 0.06 -5.03 1.10
C VAL A 47 0.81 -5.81 2.18
N VAL A 48 0.12 -6.70 2.90
CA VAL A 48 0.72 -7.55 3.93
C VAL A 48 1.76 -8.50 3.33
N ARG A 49 1.47 -9.12 2.18
CA ARG A 49 2.43 -9.99 1.48
C ARG A 49 3.67 -9.21 1.05
N TRP A 50 3.48 -8.05 0.43
CA TRP A 50 4.60 -7.17 0.06
C TRP A 50 5.42 -6.79 1.29
N PHE A 51 4.77 -6.46 2.42
CA PHE A 51 5.45 -6.11 3.66
C PHE A 51 6.32 -7.26 4.18
N LYS A 52 5.80 -8.49 4.14
CA LYS A 52 6.54 -9.72 4.49
C LYS A 52 7.69 -10.00 3.52
N GLU A 53 7.50 -9.81 2.23
CA GLU A 53 8.52 -10.08 1.19
C GLU A 53 9.62 -9.00 1.15
N CYS A 54 9.28 -7.74 1.47
CA CYS A 54 10.20 -6.61 1.39
C CYS A 54 11.04 -6.41 2.67
N GLY A 55 10.87 -7.25 3.69
CA GLY A 55 11.72 -7.23 4.89
C GLY A 55 11.54 -6.01 5.78
N GLY A 56 10.30 -5.51 5.89
CA GLY A 56 9.97 -4.53 6.94
C GLY A 56 9.97 -5.23 8.29
N GLU A 57 11.13 -5.38 8.91
CA GLU A 57 11.24 -5.71 10.33
C GLU A 57 10.50 -4.61 11.12
N VAL A 58 9.29 -4.92 11.57
CA VAL A 58 8.68 -4.22 12.70
C VAL A 58 9.31 -4.83 13.94
N ALA A 59 10.28 -4.11 14.48
CA ALA A 59 10.69 -4.29 15.87
C ALA A 59 9.50 -4.02 16.80
#